data_AF-A0AAE3GIW2-F1
#
_entry.id   AF-A0AAE3GIW2-F1
#
_cell.length_a   1.000
_cell.length_b   1.000
_cell.length_c   1.000
_cell.angle_alpha   90.00
_cell.angle_beta   90.00
_cell.angle_gamma   90.00
#
_symmetry.space_group_name_H-M   'P 1'
#
loop_
_entity.id
_entity.type
_entity.pdbx_description
1 polymer ?
#
loop_
_entity_poly.entity_id
_entity_poly.type
_entity_poly.pdbx_seq_one_letter_code
_entity_poly.pdbx_strand_id
1 'polypeptide(L)'
;MLTISQLAATAGVTVRTVRHYHHVGLLPEPERDGSGYRRYSAQAAVDLIRIRTLADAGVPLARIDELLRAQPTEFASAIADIDAELRRRIDQLTENRRRIAELAGGEGLVLPPEVVAILNRMRDLGISERRVRLERDSWILMRALNPDAVPQRVRDKNASLDDPETTRLYLACDRAFDWDPHDPRLDRLIDDLDAWEVAHERDSQPGGLALVVSRISEASPAWQRIVTTLVHRAERRRAAALRSPRPARQVEQADQVEQAALSPGEDAAARHRRVGVAGGPTHRE
;
A
#
# COMPACT_ATOMS: atom_id res chain seq x y z
N MET A 1 -58.49 -28.97 1.13
CA MET A 1 -58.69 -27.52 0.87
C MET A 1 -58.25 -26.73 2.09
N LEU A 2 -57.57 -25.60 1.91
CA LEU A 2 -56.98 -24.77 2.97
C LEU A 2 -57.78 -23.47 3.16
N THR A 3 -57.79 -22.94 4.39
CA THR A 3 -58.19 -21.54 4.65
C THR A 3 -57.08 -20.57 4.24
N ILE A 4 -57.38 -19.27 4.12
CA ILE A 4 -56.35 -18.26 3.80
C ILE A 4 -55.22 -18.23 4.83
N SER A 5 -55.52 -18.44 6.12
CA SER A 5 -54.51 -18.46 7.18
C SER A 5 -53.62 -19.69 7.08
N GLN A 6 -54.20 -20.86 6.77
CA GLN A 6 -53.42 -22.08 6.54
C GLN A 6 -52.56 -21.97 5.28
N LEU A 7 -53.10 -21.43 4.19
CA LEU A 7 -52.36 -21.18 2.95
C LEU A 7 -51.15 -20.25 3.20
N ALA A 8 -51.39 -19.14 3.90
CA ALA A 8 -50.35 -18.19 4.26
C ALA A 8 -49.26 -18.85 5.12
N ALA A 9 -49.65 -19.63 6.13
CA ALA A 9 -48.72 -20.38 6.98
C ALA A 9 -47.90 -21.41 6.20
N THR A 10 -48.53 -22.16 5.27
CA THR A 10 -47.84 -23.14 4.42
C THR A 10 -46.76 -22.49 3.56
N ALA A 11 -47.03 -21.32 3.00
CA ALA A 11 -46.04 -20.56 2.24
C ALA A 11 -45.15 -19.67 3.11
N GLY A 12 -45.33 -19.67 4.43
CA GLY A 12 -44.60 -18.82 5.39
C GLY A 12 -44.74 -17.31 5.15
N VAL A 13 -45.88 -16.86 4.60
CA VAL A 13 -46.19 -15.45 4.36
C VAL A 13 -47.32 -14.99 5.28
N THR A 14 -47.59 -13.69 5.30
CA THR A 14 -48.73 -13.15 6.03
C THR A 14 -50.02 -13.30 5.21
N VAL A 15 -51.18 -13.35 5.87
CA VAL A 15 -52.49 -13.27 5.20
C VAL A 15 -52.61 -11.97 4.38
N ARG A 16 -51.98 -10.88 4.84
CA ARG A 16 -51.91 -9.62 4.10
C ARG A 16 -51.18 -9.79 2.75
N THR A 17 -50.09 -10.56 2.72
CA THR A 17 -49.35 -10.88 1.49
C THR A 17 -50.21 -11.67 0.51
N VAL A 18 -50.96 -12.67 0.98
CA VAL A 18 -51.89 -13.42 0.12
C VAL A 18 -52.95 -12.51 -0.48
N ARG A 19 -53.55 -11.61 0.32
CA ARG A 19 -54.51 -10.61 -0.17
C ARG A 19 -53.89 -9.64 -1.18
N HIS A 20 -52.64 -9.26 -0.97
CA HIS A 20 -51.91 -8.42 -1.92
C HIS A 20 -51.77 -9.12 -3.27
N TYR A 21 -51.35 -10.39 -3.29
CA TYR A 21 -51.24 -11.17 -4.53
C TYR A 21 -52.58 -11.41 -5.23
N HIS A 22 -53.69 -11.53 -4.48
CA HIS A 22 -55.03 -11.48 -5.09
C HIS A 22 -55.31 -10.12 -5.74
N HIS A 23 -55.02 -9.02 -5.04
CA HIS A 23 -55.28 -7.68 -5.53
C HIS A 23 -54.49 -7.34 -6.80
N VAL A 24 -53.23 -7.76 -6.88
CA VAL A 24 -52.40 -7.55 -8.09
C VAL A 24 -52.62 -8.63 -9.16
N GLY A 25 -53.55 -9.57 -8.95
CA GLY A 25 -53.90 -10.61 -9.92
C GLY A 25 -52.90 -11.77 -10.05
N LEU A 26 -51.88 -11.82 -9.20
CA LEU A 26 -50.81 -12.81 -9.27
C LEU A 26 -51.21 -14.18 -8.70
N LEU A 27 -52.16 -14.20 -7.76
CA LEU A 27 -52.77 -15.41 -7.24
C LEU A 27 -54.29 -15.35 -7.46
N PRO A 28 -54.91 -16.33 -8.13
CA PRO A 28 -56.36 -16.33 -8.31
C PRO A 28 -57.10 -16.37 -6.98
N GLU A 29 -58.11 -15.52 -6.83
CA GLU A 29 -58.99 -15.54 -5.65
C GLU A 29 -60.14 -16.53 -5.86
N PRO A 30 -60.25 -17.60 -5.05
CA PRO A 30 -61.32 -18.58 -5.23
C PRO A 30 -62.67 -18.02 -4.82
N GLU A 31 -63.73 -18.57 -5.41
CA GLU A 31 -65.10 -18.32 -4.99
C GLU A 31 -65.34 -18.78 -3.54
N ARG A 32 -66.38 -18.22 -2.92
CA ARG A 32 -66.81 -18.66 -1.60
C ARG A 32 -67.56 -19.99 -1.74
N ASP A 33 -67.23 -20.95 -0.89
CA ASP A 33 -67.94 -22.22 -0.80
C ASP A 33 -69.37 -22.02 -0.24
N GLY A 34 -70.17 -23.09 -0.22
CA GLY A 34 -71.54 -23.06 0.33
C GLY A 34 -71.64 -22.66 1.81
N SER A 35 -70.51 -22.61 2.54
CA SER A 35 -70.43 -22.11 3.91
C SER A 35 -69.99 -20.64 4.00
N GLY A 36 -69.78 -19.98 2.86
CA GLY A 36 -69.37 -18.57 2.77
C GLY A 36 -67.87 -18.34 2.91
N TYR A 37 -67.05 -19.39 3.01
CA TYR A 37 -65.60 -19.30 3.20
C TYR A 37 -64.84 -19.54 1.90
N ARG A 38 -63.69 -18.86 1.74
CA ARG A 38 -62.76 -19.14 0.64
C ARG A 38 -61.92 -20.36 0.96
N ARG A 39 -61.81 -21.26 -0.02
CA ARG A 39 -61.08 -22.52 0.09
C ARG A 39 -60.04 -22.62 -1.00
N TYR A 40 -58.80 -22.86 -0.60
CA TYR A 40 -57.64 -22.92 -1.49
C TYR A 40 -57.24 -24.37 -1.74
N SER A 41 -56.91 -24.68 -3.00
CA SER A 41 -56.42 -25.99 -3.40
C SER A 41 -54.97 -26.20 -2.98
N ALA A 42 -54.48 -27.44 -3.08
CA ALA A 42 -53.06 -27.72 -2.95
C ALA A 42 -52.23 -26.99 -4.02
N GLN A 43 -52.78 -26.84 -5.23
CA GLN A 43 -52.13 -26.09 -6.30
C GLN A 43 -51.91 -24.61 -5.94
N ALA A 44 -52.90 -23.96 -5.31
CA ALA A 44 -52.75 -22.59 -4.83
C ALA A 44 -51.62 -22.44 -3.80
N ALA A 45 -51.34 -23.48 -3.00
CA ALA A 45 -50.20 -23.49 -2.09
C ALA A 45 -48.87 -23.61 -2.84
N VAL A 46 -48.80 -24.46 -3.86
CA VAL A 46 -47.63 -24.58 -4.74
C VAL A 46 -47.34 -23.26 -5.45
N ASP A 47 -48.36 -22.62 -6.01
CA ASP A 47 -48.22 -21.35 -6.73
C ASP A 47 -47.78 -20.23 -5.79
N LEU A 48 -48.35 -20.16 -4.59
CA LEU A 48 -47.94 -19.16 -3.59
C LEU A 48 -46.48 -19.36 -3.14
N ILE A 49 -46.02 -20.60 -2.98
CA ILE A 49 -44.61 -20.90 -2.67
C ILE A 49 -43.72 -20.46 -3.83
N ARG A 50 -44.09 -20.74 -5.08
CA ARG A 50 -43.33 -20.30 -6.27
C ARG A 50 -43.23 -18.78 -6.36
N ILE A 51 -44.36 -18.08 -6.19
CA ILE A 51 -44.42 -16.62 -6.18
C ILE A 51 -43.46 -16.07 -5.14
N ARG A 52 -43.54 -16.58 -3.91
CA ARG A 52 -42.68 -16.14 -2.82
C ARG A 52 -41.21 -16.36 -3.16
N THR A 53 -40.81 -17.57 -3.56
CA THR A 53 -39.41 -17.89 -3.85
C THR A 53 -38.83 -16.99 -4.93
N LEU A 54 -39.59 -16.72 -6.00
CA LEU A 54 -39.15 -15.84 -7.07
C LEU A 54 -39.08 -14.37 -6.62
N ALA A 55 -40.06 -13.91 -5.83
CA ALA A 55 -40.04 -12.56 -5.27
C ALA A 55 -38.86 -12.35 -4.29
N ASP A 56 -38.59 -13.33 -3.43
CA ASP A 56 -37.45 -13.33 -2.49
C ASP A 56 -36.10 -13.36 -3.25
N ALA A 57 -36.07 -14.00 -4.43
CA ALA A 57 -34.93 -13.96 -5.35
C ALA A 57 -34.81 -12.64 -6.14
N GLY A 58 -35.73 -11.69 -5.95
CA GLY A 58 -35.72 -10.37 -6.59
C GLY A 58 -36.33 -10.33 -7.98
N VAL A 59 -37.06 -11.37 -8.40
CA VAL A 59 -37.76 -11.39 -9.69
C VAL A 59 -38.97 -10.43 -9.63
N PRO A 60 -39.13 -9.51 -10.60
CA PRO A 60 -40.27 -8.60 -10.62
C PRO A 60 -41.61 -9.34 -10.72
N LEU A 61 -42.64 -8.90 -9.99
CA LEU A 61 -43.95 -9.56 -9.94
C LEU A 61 -44.59 -9.76 -11.33
N ALA A 62 -44.39 -8.81 -12.25
CA ALA A 62 -44.87 -8.94 -13.63
C ALA A 62 -44.24 -10.14 -14.36
N ARG A 63 -42.94 -10.39 -14.16
CA ARG A 63 -42.25 -11.55 -14.72
C ARG A 63 -42.68 -12.84 -14.03
N ILE A 64 -42.96 -12.80 -12.73
CA ILE A 64 -43.50 -13.97 -12.01
C ILE A 64 -44.85 -14.40 -12.61
N ASP A 65 -45.72 -13.45 -12.94
CA ASP A 65 -47.02 -13.74 -13.56
C ASP A 65 -46.87 -14.47 -14.91
N GLU A 66 -45.93 -14.03 -15.74
CA GLU A 66 -45.57 -14.71 -17.00
C GLU A 66 -45.06 -16.14 -16.75
N LEU A 67 -44.19 -16.32 -15.75
CA LEU A 67 -43.61 -17.62 -15.41
C LEU A 67 -44.64 -18.62 -14.87
N LEU A 68 -45.63 -18.16 -14.10
CA LEU A 68 -46.68 -19.04 -13.59
C LEU A 68 -47.58 -19.60 -14.70
N ARG A 69 -47.70 -18.88 -15.83
CA ARG A 69 -48.48 -19.30 -17.01
C ARG A 69 -47.65 -20.02 -18.08
N ALA A 70 -46.32 -20.04 -17.91
CA ALA A 70 -45.41 -20.67 -18.86
C ALA A 70 -45.52 -22.19 -18.86
N GLN A 71 -45.20 -22.82 -19.98
CA GLN A 71 -45.13 -24.28 -20.05
C GLN A 71 -43.95 -24.81 -19.21
N PRO A 72 -43.98 -26.08 -18.75
CA PRO A 72 -42.94 -26.61 -17.86
C PRO A 72 -41.51 -26.44 -18.38
N THR A 73 -41.31 -26.56 -19.70
CA THR A 73 -40.00 -26.38 -20.36
C THR A 73 -39.54 -24.92 -20.36
N GLU A 74 -40.44 -23.99 -20.67
CA GLU A 74 -40.17 -22.55 -20.65
C GLU A 74 -39.88 -22.05 -19.23
N PHE A 75 -40.65 -22.54 -18.26
CA PHE A 75 -40.42 -22.27 -16.84
C PHE A 75 -39.04 -22.76 -16.42
N ALA A 76 -38.67 -24.01 -16.73
CA ALA A 76 -37.37 -24.57 -16.39
C ALA A 76 -36.21 -23.76 -17.00
N SER A 77 -36.33 -23.34 -18.26
CA SER A 77 -35.33 -22.48 -18.91
C SER A 77 -35.20 -21.13 -18.19
N ALA A 78 -36.31 -20.47 -17.88
CA ALA A 78 -36.28 -19.19 -17.21
C ALA A 78 -35.72 -19.27 -15.77
N ILE A 79 -35.97 -20.37 -15.05
CA ILE A 79 -35.35 -20.61 -13.75
C ILE A 79 -33.82 -20.75 -13.89
N ALA A 80 -33.35 -21.45 -14.93
CA ALA A 80 -31.91 -21.56 -15.19
C ALA A 80 -31.27 -20.20 -15.51
N ASP A 81 -31.97 -19.35 -16.26
CA ASP A 81 -31.50 -17.99 -16.57
C ASP A 81 -31.43 -17.11 -15.30
N ILE A 82 -32.44 -17.19 -14.43
CA ILE A 82 -32.46 -16.49 -13.14
C ILE A 82 -31.32 -16.97 -12.25
N ASP A 83 -31.09 -18.29 -12.14
CA ASP A 83 -29.98 -18.86 -11.36
C ASP A 83 -28.62 -18.37 -11.89
N ALA A 84 -28.44 -18.36 -13.22
CA ALA A 84 -27.23 -17.85 -13.84
C ALA A 84 -27.00 -16.36 -13.56
N GLU A 85 -28.06 -15.54 -13.55
CA GLU A 85 -27.98 -14.13 -13.17
C GLU A 85 -27.61 -13.95 -11.69
N LEU A 86 -28.23 -14.72 -10.79
CA LEU A 86 -27.91 -14.69 -9.37
C LEU A 86 -26.45 -15.07 -9.11
N ARG A 87 -25.92 -16.10 -9.78
CA ARG A 87 -24.49 -16.47 -9.69
C ARG A 87 -23.58 -15.32 -10.11
N ARG A 88 -23.84 -14.70 -11.27
CA ARG A 88 -23.08 -13.52 -11.72
C ARG A 88 -23.11 -12.39 -10.69
N ARG A 89 -24.26 -12.16 -10.06
CA ARG A 89 -24.41 -11.13 -9.01
C ARG A 89 -23.64 -11.48 -7.74
N ILE A 90 -23.64 -12.75 -7.34
CA ILE A 90 -22.83 -13.25 -6.21
C ILE A 90 -21.34 -13.06 -6.50
N ASP A 91 -20.88 -13.39 -7.70
CA ASP A 91 -19.49 -13.20 -8.10
C ASP A 91 -19.09 -11.72 -8.03
N GLN A 92 -19.93 -10.84 -8.59
CA GLN A 92 -19.70 -9.40 -8.54
C GLN A 92 -19.69 -8.86 -7.10
N LEU A 93 -20.61 -9.30 -6.24
CA LEU A 93 -20.64 -8.90 -4.84
C LEU A 93 -19.42 -9.41 -4.06
N THR A 94 -18.98 -10.63 -4.36
CA THR A 94 -17.78 -11.23 -3.75
C THR A 94 -16.52 -10.46 -4.15
N GLU A 95 -16.39 -10.11 -5.43
CA GLU A 95 -15.29 -9.28 -5.91
C GLU A 95 -15.32 -7.87 -5.31
N ASN A 96 -16.50 -7.26 -5.21
CA ASN A 96 -16.65 -5.96 -4.54
C ASN A 96 -16.24 -6.04 -3.06
N ARG A 97 -16.63 -7.10 -2.35
CA ARG A 97 -16.19 -7.34 -0.96
C ARG A 97 -14.68 -7.48 -0.87
N ARG A 98 -14.05 -8.20 -1.80
CA ARG A 98 -12.59 -8.35 -1.88
C ARG A 98 -11.91 -6.99 -2.04
N ARG A 99 -12.36 -6.16 -2.98
CA ARG A 99 -11.82 -4.80 -3.21
C ARG A 99 -11.99 -3.90 -1.98
N ILE A 100 -13.15 -3.95 -1.31
CA ILE A 100 -13.36 -3.19 -0.08
C ILE A 100 -12.42 -3.68 1.04
N ALA A 101 -12.18 -4.98 1.15
CA ALA A 101 -11.22 -5.52 2.11
C ALA A 101 -9.78 -5.07 1.81
N GLU A 102 -9.41 -4.92 0.53
CA GLU A 102 -8.10 -4.35 0.15
C GLU A 102 -7.96 -2.89 0.61
N LEU A 103 -9.04 -2.09 0.56
CA LEU A 103 -9.02 -0.72 1.09
C LEU A 103 -8.76 -0.67 2.61
N ALA A 104 -9.14 -1.71 3.36
CA ALA A 104 -8.84 -1.82 4.78
C ALA A 104 -7.33 -2.04 5.06
N GLY A 105 -6.53 -2.33 4.03
CA GLY A 105 -5.06 -2.42 4.13
C GLY A 105 -4.37 -1.10 4.52
N GLY A 106 -5.10 0.03 4.56
CA GLY A 106 -4.60 1.31 5.03
C GLY A 106 -3.34 1.75 4.28
N GLU A 107 -2.22 1.84 5.00
CA GLU A 107 -0.91 2.18 4.42
C GLU A 107 -0.40 1.13 3.42
N GLY A 108 -0.78 -0.15 3.59
CA GLY A 108 -0.40 -1.27 2.70
C GLY A 108 -1.04 -1.22 1.32
N LEU A 109 -2.00 -0.33 1.09
CA LEU A 109 -2.58 -0.08 -0.24
C LEU A 109 -1.58 0.67 -1.16
N VAL A 110 -0.72 1.49 -0.55
CA VAL A 110 0.19 2.41 -1.27
C VAL A 110 1.66 2.17 -0.91
N LEU A 111 1.95 1.45 0.16
CA LEU A 111 3.32 1.21 0.62
C LEU A 111 3.63 -0.30 0.65
N PRO A 112 4.85 -0.70 0.25
CA PRO A 112 5.32 -2.07 0.43
C PRO A 112 5.26 -2.51 1.90
N PRO A 113 5.05 -3.81 2.20
CA PRO A 113 4.98 -4.33 3.56
C PRO A 113 6.19 -3.93 4.43
N GLU A 114 7.37 -3.84 3.83
CA GLU A 114 8.61 -3.46 4.49
C GLU A 114 8.57 -2.03 5.02
N VAL A 115 7.91 -1.12 4.28
CA VAL A 115 7.74 0.28 4.70
C VAL A 115 6.69 0.37 5.81
N VAL A 116 5.59 -0.39 5.71
CA VAL A 116 4.57 -0.46 6.77
C VAL A 116 5.19 -0.97 8.08
N ALA A 117 6.09 -1.96 8.00
CA ALA A 117 6.83 -2.47 9.16
C ALA A 117 7.72 -1.39 9.80
N ILE A 118 8.39 -0.55 9.01
CA ILE A 118 9.17 0.59 9.50
C ILE A 118 8.27 1.59 10.24
N LEU A 119 7.11 1.94 9.67
CA LEU A 119 6.18 2.89 10.30
C LEU A 119 5.64 2.37 11.63
N ASN A 120 5.31 1.08 11.71
CA ASN A 120 4.91 0.44 12.97
C ASN A 120 6.05 0.44 13.99
N ARG A 121 7.27 0.08 13.57
CA ARG A 121 8.46 0.15 14.42
C ARG A 121 8.67 1.56 14.98
N MET A 122 8.48 2.60 14.17
CA MET A 122 8.57 3.99 14.64
C MET A 122 7.54 4.31 15.73
N ARG A 123 6.29 3.82 15.58
CA ARG A 123 5.25 3.94 16.62
C ARG A 123 5.67 3.24 17.91
N ASP A 124 6.20 2.02 17.81
CA ASP A 124 6.65 1.22 18.94
C ASP A 124 7.82 1.87 19.70
N LEU A 125 8.68 2.61 18.98
CA LEU A 125 9.76 3.41 19.56
C LEU A 125 9.28 4.71 20.24
N GLY A 126 7.97 4.99 20.23
CA GLY A 126 7.39 6.17 20.85
C GLY A 126 7.51 7.45 20.02
N ILE A 127 7.78 7.34 18.73
CA ILE A 127 7.76 8.49 17.81
C ILE A 127 6.30 8.94 17.63
N SER A 128 6.05 10.26 17.67
CA SER A 128 4.69 10.79 17.59
C SER A 128 4.00 10.42 16.28
N GLU A 129 2.68 10.23 16.35
CA GLU A 129 1.83 9.98 15.18
C GLU A 129 1.95 11.10 14.12
N ARG A 130 2.22 12.34 14.54
CA ARG A 130 2.50 13.44 13.61
C ARG A 130 3.74 13.15 12.76
N ARG A 131 4.84 12.72 13.39
CA ARG A 131 6.08 12.40 12.69
C ARG A 131 5.95 11.14 11.84
N VAL A 132 5.22 10.13 12.32
CA VAL A 132 4.93 8.90 11.55
C VAL A 132 4.13 9.23 10.28
N ARG A 133 3.13 10.12 10.35
CA ARG A 133 2.38 10.57 9.16
C ARG A 133 3.26 11.30 8.14
N LEU A 134 4.16 12.16 8.60
CA LEU A 134 5.09 12.88 7.72
C LEU A 134 6.06 11.91 7.02
N GLU A 135 6.56 10.93 7.77
CA GLU A 135 7.39 9.87 7.22
C GLU A 135 6.60 9.05 6.17
N ARG A 136 5.38 8.62 6.50
CA ARG A 136 4.47 7.90 5.58
C ARG A 136 4.27 8.68 4.28
N ASP A 137 3.94 9.96 4.36
CA ASP A 137 3.70 10.80 3.18
C ASP A 137 4.96 10.94 2.32
N SER A 138 6.14 11.01 2.97
CA SER A 138 7.42 10.99 2.26
C SER A 138 7.67 9.67 1.54
N TRP A 139 7.33 8.53 2.14
CA TRP A 139 7.45 7.22 1.48
C TRP A 139 6.52 7.09 0.28
N ILE A 140 5.29 7.61 0.39
CA ILE A 140 4.32 7.62 -0.71
C ILE A 140 4.85 8.44 -1.89
N LEU A 141 5.31 9.67 -1.61
CA LEU A 141 5.86 10.55 -2.65
C LEU A 141 7.15 9.99 -3.25
N MET A 142 8.04 9.43 -2.42
CA MET A 142 9.29 8.85 -2.90
C MET A 142 9.04 7.62 -3.78
N ARG A 143 8.12 6.73 -3.39
CA ARG A 143 7.72 5.60 -4.26
C ARG A 143 7.16 6.08 -5.59
N ALA A 144 6.33 7.13 -5.58
CA ALA A 144 5.71 7.66 -6.79
C ALA A 144 6.73 8.31 -7.75
N LEU A 145 7.76 8.98 -7.21
CA LEU A 145 8.74 9.72 -7.99
C LEU A 145 9.99 8.89 -8.36
N ASN A 146 10.38 7.94 -7.51
CA ASN A 146 11.57 7.12 -7.69
C ASN A 146 11.39 5.73 -7.02
N PRO A 147 10.68 4.81 -7.67
CA PRO A 147 10.40 3.48 -7.10
C PRO A 147 11.66 2.64 -6.90
N ASP A 148 12.67 2.79 -7.77
CA ASP A 148 13.90 1.99 -7.72
C ASP A 148 14.79 2.32 -6.52
N ALA A 149 14.63 3.52 -5.94
CA ALA A 149 15.34 3.92 -4.72
C ALA A 149 14.74 3.33 -3.44
N VAL A 150 13.50 2.80 -3.49
CA VAL A 150 12.77 2.32 -2.31
C VAL A 150 13.53 1.21 -1.55
N PRO A 151 14.07 0.15 -2.19
CA PRO A 151 14.75 -0.92 -1.46
C PRO A 151 16.00 -0.46 -0.72
N GLN A 152 16.80 0.42 -1.33
CA GLN A 152 17.98 0.98 -0.65
C GLN A 152 17.56 1.86 0.52
N ARG A 153 16.55 2.71 0.32
CA ARG A 153 16.04 3.58 1.38
C ARG A 153 15.51 2.79 2.57
N VAL A 154 14.85 1.65 2.34
CA VAL A 154 14.38 0.73 3.38
C VAL A 154 15.56 0.20 4.21
N ARG A 155 16.65 -0.21 3.55
CA ARG A 155 17.87 -0.65 4.24
C ARG A 155 18.48 0.46 5.09
N ASP A 156 18.67 1.65 4.51
CA ASP A 156 19.27 2.80 5.22
C ASP A 156 18.44 3.21 6.42
N LYS A 157 17.10 3.22 6.28
CA LYS A 157 16.19 3.61 7.37
C LYS A 157 16.18 2.58 8.49
N ASN A 158 16.20 1.29 8.18
CA ASN A 158 16.31 0.24 9.21
C ASN A 158 17.63 0.35 9.96
N ALA A 159 18.75 0.50 9.27
CA ALA A 159 20.06 0.70 9.90
C ALA A 159 20.06 1.94 10.82
N SER A 160 19.44 3.03 10.37
CA SER A 160 19.27 4.25 11.19
C SER A 160 18.42 4.03 12.46
N LEU A 161 17.39 3.19 12.38
CA LEU A 161 16.54 2.87 13.54
C LEU A 161 17.14 1.78 14.44
N ASP A 162 18.13 1.02 13.94
CA ASP A 162 18.93 0.09 14.74
C ASP A 162 20.00 0.82 15.55
N ASP A 163 20.48 1.98 15.08
CA ASP A 163 21.40 2.83 15.82
C ASP A 163 20.71 3.55 16.99
N PRO A 164 21.13 3.29 18.24
CA PRO A 164 20.57 3.95 19.42
C PRO A 164 20.78 5.46 19.42
N GLU A 165 21.90 5.96 18.88
CA GLU A 165 22.20 7.39 18.85
C GLU A 165 21.26 8.12 17.88
N THR A 166 21.13 7.60 16.66
CA THR A 166 20.16 8.10 15.68
C THR A 166 18.73 8.06 16.22
N THR A 167 18.32 6.97 16.87
CA THR A 167 16.97 6.87 17.48
C THR A 167 16.76 7.92 18.58
N ARG A 168 17.76 8.15 19.45
CA ARG A 168 17.73 9.20 20.47
C ARG A 168 17.53 10.58 19.84
N LEU A 169 18.26 10.89 18.77
CA LEU A 169 18.16 12.16 18.04
C LEU A 169 16.80 12.32 17.37
N TYR A 170 16.26 11.27 16.74
CA TYR A 170 14.93 11.27 16.14
C TYR A 170 13.84 11.63 17.14
N LEU A 171 13.88 11.02 18.33
CA LEU A 171 12.93 11.30 19.40
C LEU A 171 13.12 12.71 19.99
N ALA A 172 14.36 13.18 20.12
CA ALA A 172 14.64 14.53 20.59
C ALA A 172 14.11 15.59 19.61
N CYS A 173 14.33 15.37 18.32
CA CYS A 173 13.80 16.17 17.21
C CYS A 173 12.27 16.21 17.21
N ASP A 174 11.61 15.07 17.38
CA ASP A 174 10.14 15.02 17.43
C ASP A 174 9.57 15.77 18.65
N ARG A 175 10.20 15.65 19.81
CA ARG A 175 9.82 16.42 21.01
C ARG A 175 10.05 17.92 20.86
N ALA A 176 11.12 18.31 20.16
CA ALA A 176 11.47 19.70 19.94
C ALA A 176 10.49 20.45 19.04
N PHE A 177 9.57 19.73 18.37
CA PHE A 177 8.59 20.34 17.48
C PHE A 177 7.76 21.43 18.14
N ASP A 178 7.34 21.21 19.39
CA ASP A 178 6.48 22.11 20.16
C ASP A 178 7.27 23.02 21.13
N TRP A 179 8.62 23.07 21.02
CA TRP A 179 9.44 23.91 21.88
C TRP A 179 9.43 25.37 21.45
N ASP A 180 9.73 26.26 22.40
CA ASP A 180 9.99 27.66 22.08
C ASP A 180 11.28 27.77 21.23
N PRO A 181 11.31 28.62 20.19
CA PRO A 181 12.51 28.79 19.37
C PRO A 181 13.74 29.24 20.15
N HIS A 182 13.59 29.91 21.28
CA HIS A 182 14.68 30.37 22.14
C HIS A 182 14.92 29.44 23.33
N ASP A 183 14.32 28.24 23.33
CA ASP A 183 14.55 27.26 24.39
C ASP A 183 16.04 26.84 24.41
N PRO A 184 16.74 26.94 25.56
CA PRO A 184 18.16 26.60 25.66
C PRO A 184 18.43 25.10 25.42
N ARG A 185 17.42 24.24 25.50
CA ARG A 185 17.55 22.82 25.14
C ARG A 185 17.73 22.64 23.63
N LEU A 186 17.27 23.60 22.82
CA LEU A 186 17.40 23.57 21.37
C LEU A 186 18.86 23.74 20.95
N ASP A 187 19.65 24.52 21.68
CA ASP A 187 21.09 24.71 21.40
C ASP A 187 21.85 23.39 21.51
N ARG A 188 21.60 22.63 22.59
CA ARG A 188 22.19 21.30 22.79
C ARG A 188 21.77 20.33 21.70
N LEU A 189 20.50 20.37 21.28
CA LEU A 189 20.01 19.52 20.19
C LEU A 189 20.67 19.87 18.85
N ILE A 190 20.87 21.17 18.57
CA ILE A 190 21.58 21.62 17.36
C ILE A 190 23.03 21.14 17.38
N ASP A 191 23.72 21.23 18.52
CA ASP A 191 25.11 20.75 18.65
C ASP A 191 25.20 19.23 18.46
N ASP A 192 24.30 18.48 19.08
CA ASP A 192 24.20 17.02 18.91
C ASP A 192 23.94 16.62 17.45
N LEU A 193 23.02 17.32 16.76
CA LEU A 193 22.70 17.07 15.36
C LEU A 193 23.85 17.42 14.43
N ASP A 194 24.55 18.53 14.69
CA ASP A 194 25.70 18.98 13.90
C ASP A 194 26.88 18.00 14.03
N ALA A 195 27.13 17.50 15.23
CA ALA A 195 28.15 16.48 15.48
C ALA A 195 27.82 15.15 14.76
N TRP A 196 26.55 14.73 14.84
CA TRP A 196 26.07 13.55 14.13
C TRP A 196 26.18 13.71 12.60
N GLU A 197 25.81 14.86 12.05
CA GLU A 197 25.89 15.14 10.61
C GLU A 197 27.35 15.08 10.12
N VAL A 198 28.30 15.63 10.88
CA VAL A 198 29.74 15.54 10.56
C VAL A 198 30.25 14.10 10.57
N ALA A 199 29.81 13.29 11.54
CA ALA A 199 30.21 11.89 11.63
C ALA A 199 29.63 11.03 10.48
N HIS A 200 28.46 11.41 9.96
CA HIS A 200 27.71 10.64 8.96
C HIS A 200 27.70 11.29 7.55
N GLU A 201 28.43 12.39 7.35
CA GLU A 201 28.50 13.17 6.09
C GLU A 201 29.13 12.37 4.94
N ARG A 202 29.89 11.31 5.23
CA ARG A 202 30.53 10.44 4.23
C ARG A 202 29.60 9.37 3.65
N ASP A 203 28.54 8.99 4.37
CA ASP A 203 27.68 7.86 4.02
C ASP A 203 26.25 8.27 3.61
N SER A 204 25.89 9.55 3.79
CA SER A 204 24.54 10.05 3.52
C SER A 204 24.35 10.53 2.08
N GLN A 205 23.45 9.89 1.31
CA GLN A 205 22.93 10.53 0.09
C GLN A 205 21.98 11.69 0.43
N PRO A 206 22.17 12.89 -0.17
CA PRO A 206 21.28 14.02 0.05
C PRO A 206 19.95 13.77 -0.66
N GLY A 207 18.84 13.66 0.07
CA GLY A 207 17.53 13.66 -0.59
C GLY A 207 16.32 13.40 0.31
N GLY A 208 16.34 12.35 1.12
CA GLY A 208 15.14 11.93 1.84
C GLY A 208 14.85 12.75 3.11
N LEU A 209 15.89 13.15 3.86
CA LEU A 209 15.72 14.07 5.00
C LEU A 209 15.47 15.49 4.53
N ALA A 210 16.07 15.96 3.44
CA ALA A 210 15.93 17.33 2.95
C ALA A 210 14.48 17.72 2.57
N LEU A 211 13.73 16.82 1.92
CA LEU A 211 12.32 17.07 1.54
C LEU A 211 11.35 16.99 2.74
N VAL A 212 11.63 16.13 3.72
CA VAL A 212 10.82 15.99 4.95
C VAL A 212 11.12 17.11 5.95
N VAL A 213 12.40 17.49 6.06
CA VAL A 213 12.86 18.64 6.84
C VAL A 213 12.24 19.92 6.31
N SER A 214 12.11 20.08 4.98
CA SER A 214 11.44 21.22 4.33
C SER A 214 9.98 21.42 4.75
N ARG A 215 9.17 20.35 4.82
CA ARG A 215 7.76 20.47 5.26
C ARG A 215 7.60 20.65 6.77
N ILE A 216 8.52 20.12 7.58
CA ILE A 216 8.49 20.25 9.04
C ILE A 216 8.98 21.64 9.47
N SER A 217 9.98 22.20 8.77
CA SER A 217 10.46 23.55 9.04
C SER A 217 9.41 24.60 8.72
N GLU A 218 8.51 24.40 7.76
CA GLU A 218 7.41 25.35 7.52
C GLU A 218 6.39 25.42 8.68
N ALA A 219 6.26 24.36 9.48
CA ALA A 219 5.22 24.22 10.50
C ALA A 219 5.68 24.43 11.96
N SER A 220 6.99 24.55 12.22
CA SER A 220 7.53 24.73 13.59
C SER A 220 8.66 25.77 13.63
N PRO A 221 8.48 26.90 14.35
CA PRO A 221 9.53 27.91 14.53
C PRO A 221 10.83 27.39 15.17
N ALA A 222 10.75 26.39 16.06
CA ALA A 222 11.93 25.73 16.61
C ALA A 222 12.70 24.93 15.55
N TRP A 223 12.00 24.24 14.66
CA TRP A 223 12.62 23.53 13.54
C TRP A 223 13.23 24.47 12.50
N GLN A 224 12.61 25.62 12.23
CA GLN A 224 13.23 26.65 11.38
C GLN A 224 14.60 27.04 11.92
N ARG A 225 14.68 27.33 13.23
CA ARG A 225 15.95 27.68 13.87
C ARG A 225 16.97 26.55 13.79
N ILE A 226 16.58 25.30 14.04
CA ILE A 226 17.48 24.13 13.91
C ILE A 226 18.06 24.08 12.48
N VAL A 227 17.18 24.05 11.47
CA VAL A 227 17.58 23.88 10.06
C VAL A 227 18.46 25.02 9.59
N THR A 228 18.05 26.27 9.83
CA THR A 228 18.84 27.45 9.45
C THR A 228 20.21 27.46 10.11
N THR A 229 20.29 27.06 11.38
CA THR A 229 21.59 27.02 12.10
C THR A 229 22.52 25.95 11.54
N LEU A 230 22.00 24.74 11.28
CA LEU A 230 22.79 23.65 10.69
C LEU A 230 23.27 23.99 9.28
N VAL A 231 22.41 24.55 8.43
CA VAL A 231 22.78 25.02 7.08
C VAL A 231 23.93 26.03 7.15
N HIS A 232 23.82 27.05 8.01
CA HIS A 232 24.89 28.03 8.16
C HIS A 232 26.20 27.43 8.71
N ARG A 233 26.13 26.42 9.60
CA ARG A 233 27.32 25.72 10.09
C ARG A 233 27.98 24.92 8.97
N ALA A 234 27.20 24.20 8.17
CA ALA A 234 27.69 23.46 7.01
C ALA A 234 28.34 24.38 5.96
N GLU A 235 27.72 25.52 5.64
CA GLU A 235 28.29 26.53 4.73
C GLU A 235 29.62 27.08 5.24
N ARG A 236 29.71 27.41 6.53
CA ARG A 236 30.96 27.89 7.15
C ARG A 236 32.07 26.82 7.09
N ARG A 237 31.74 25.55 7.35
CA ARG A 237 32.70 24.43 7.22
C ARG A 237 33.23 24.32 5.78
N ARG A 238 32.34 24.31 4.78
CA ARG A 238 32.71 24.25 3.36
C ARG A 238 33.61 25.41 2.96
N ALA A 239 33.25 26.63 3.38
CA ALA A 239 34.02 27.82 3.07
C ALA A 239 35.38 27.88 3.82
N ALA A 240 35.50 27.25 4.99
CA ALA A 240 36.78 27.09 5.68
C ALA A 240 37.67 26.03 5.00
N ALA A 241 37.09 24.91 4.57
CA ALA A 241 37.81 23.86 3.84
C ALA A 241 38.38 24.38 2.50
N LEU A 242 37.65 25.26 1.80
CA LEU A 242 38.11 25.92 0.56
C LEU A 242 39.19 26.99 0.81
N ARG A 243 39.33 27.51 2.04
CA ARG A 243 40.31 28.54 2.42
C ARG A 243 41.59 27.98 3.05
N SER A 244 41.63 26.70 3.39
CA SER A 244 42.84 26.03 3.86
C SER A 244 43.80 25.77 2.68
N PRO A 245 45.05 26.26 2.69
CA PRO A 245 46.01 25.95 1.65
C PRO A 245 46.35 24.46 1.72
N ARG A 246 46.18 23.74 0.60
CA ARG A 246 46.62 22.35 0.45
C ARG A 246 48.13 22.30 0.78
N PRO A 247 48.61 21.48 1.72
CA PRO A 247 50.03 21.43 2.03
C PRO A 247 50.81 20.92 0.82
N ALA A 248 51.79 21.70 0.37
CA ALA A 248 52.61 21.50 -0.83
C ALA A 248 53.58 20.30 -0.78
N ARG A 249 53.24 19.21 -0.06
CA ARG A 249 54.12 18.02 0.08
C ARG A 249 53.67 16.79 -0.71
N GLN A 250 52.58 16.86 -1.47
CA GLN A 250 52.11 15.72 -2.29
C GLN A 250 52.24 15.93 -3.81
N VAL A 251 52.70 17.10 -4.27
CA VAL A 251 52.94 17.35 -5.71
C VAL A 251 54.35 16.89 -6.13
N GLU A 252 55.37 17.01 -5.26
CA GLU A 252 56.74 16.55 -5.57
C GLU A 252 56.87 15.01 -5.64
N GLN A 253 56.00 14.25 -4.95
CA GLN A 253 56.01 12.78 -5.03
C GLN A 253 55.32 12.23 -6.27
N ALA A 254 54.46 13.00 -6.94
CA ALA A 254 53.84 12.60 -8.20
C ALA A 254 54.79 12.83 -9.39
N ASP A 255 55.48 13.97 -9.43
CA ASP A 255 56.45 14.29 -10.49
C ASP A 255 57.70 13.39 -10.46
N GLN A 256 58.14 12.91 -9.28
CA GLN A 256 59.28 11.98 -9.18
C GLN A 256 58.96 10.56 -9.68
N VAL A 257 57.70 10.11 -9.60
CA VAL A 257 57.29 8.80 -10.13
C VAL A 257 57.07 8.85 -11.64
N GLU A 258 56.63 9.99 -12.18
CA GLU A 258 56.42 10.18 -13.61
C GLU A 258 57.73 10.43 -14.39
N GLN A 259 58.74 11.09 -13.79
CA GLN A 259 60.07 11.26 -14.42
C GLN A 259 60.92 9.99 -14.43
N ALA A 260 60.68 9.03 -13.53
CA ALA A 260 61.39 7.75 -13.53
C ALA A 260 60.89 6.77 -14.63
N ALA A 261 59.73 7.04 -15.23
CA ALA A 261 59.09 6.16 -16.22
C ALA A 261 59.39 6.54 -17.69
N LEU A 262 60.11 7.65 -17.96
CA LEU A 262 60.26 8.21 -19.32
C LEU A 262 61.72 8.37 -19.82
N SER A 263 62.72 7.75 -19.19
CA SER A 263 64.08 7.70 -19.75
C SER A 263 64.32 6.39 -20.54
N PRO A 264 64.59 6.44 -21.86
CA PRO A 264 64.93 5.27 -22.66
C PRO A 264 66.42 4.96 -22.56
N GLY A 265 66.76 3.75 -22.10
CA GLY A 265 68.12 3.23 -22.08
C GLY A 265 68.19 1.91 -22.82
N GLU A 266 68.65 1.98 -24.06
CA GLU A 266 69.13 0.86 -24.88
C GLU A 266 70.14 0.02 -24.10
N ASP A 267 70.05 -1.30 -24.17
CA ASP A 267 71.01 -2.18 -24.85
C ASP A 267 70.94 -3.64 -24.33
N ALA A 268 71.44 -4.57 -25.14
CA ALA A 268 71.64 -6.01 -24.90
C ALA A 268 70.54 -6.97 -25.39
N ALA A 269 70.49 -7.08 -26.71
CA ALA A 269 70.38 -8.37 -27.37
C ALA A 269 71.38 -9.39 -26.78
N ALA A 270 70.93 -10.62 -26.52
CA ALA A 270 71.47 -11.87 -27.09
C ALA A 270 71.19 -13.11 -26.22
N ARG A 271 70.94 -14.23 -26.93
CA ARG A 271 71.02 -15.66 -26.53
C ARG A 271 69.80 -16.20 -25.78
N HIS A 272 69.24 -17.35 -26.12
CA HIS A 272 69.32 -18.25 -27.26
C HIS A 272 68.24 -19.33 -27.02
N ARG A 273 67.59 -19.82 -28.10
CA ARG A 273 67.26 -21.23 -28.38
C ARG A 273 66.75 -22.13 -27.22
N ARG A 274 65.68 -22.92 -27.34
CA ARG A 274 65.32 -23.86 -28.43
C ARG A 274 64.13 -24.71 -27.96
N VAL A 275 63.32 -25.16 -28.93
CA VAL A 275 62.61 -26.48 -28.97
C VAL A 275 61.48 -26.65 -27.94
N GLY A 276 60.26 -27.08 -28.28
CA GLY A 276 59.71 -27.61 -29.52
C GLY A 276 58.48 -28.45 -29.17
N VAL A 277 57.44 -28.34 -30.01
CA VAL A 277 56.55 -29.40 -30.49
C VAL A 277 55.98 -30.39 -29.46
N ALA A 278 54.65 -30.42 -29.31
CA ALA A 278 53.79 -31.52 -29.80
C ALA A 278 52.37 -31.48 -29.21
N GLY A 279 51.37 -31.67 -30.09
CA GLY A 279 50.18 -32.47 -29.81
C GLY A 279 48.93 -31.74 -29.32
N GLY A 280 48.02 -31.43 -30.26
CA GLY A 280 46.57 -31.31 -29.94
C GLY A 280 45.93 -32.71 -29.80
N PRO A 281 44.63 -32.90 -30.14
CA PRO A 281 43.49 -31.98 -30.18
C PRO A 281 42.22 -32.61 -29.53
N THR A 282 41.03 -32.04 -29.81
CA THR A 282 39.65 -32.63 -29.73
C THR A 282 39.01 -32.78 -28.34
N HIS A 283 37.71 -32.59 -28.07
CA HIS A 283 36.44 -32.46 -28.82
C HIS A 283 35.52 -31.53 -27.96
N ARG A 284 34.82 -30.53 -28.49
CA ARG A 284 33.44 -30.55 -29.04
C ARG A 284 32.37 -31.05 -28.04
N GLU A 285 31.69 -30.13 -27.36
CA GLU A 285 30.23 -29.86 -27.42
C GLU A 285 29.91 -28.58 -26.64
#